data_AF-A0A7K0PV73-F1
#
_entry.id   AF-A0A7K0PV73-F1
#
_cell.length_a   1.000
_cell.length_b   1.000
_cell.length_c   1.000
_cell.angle_alpha   90.00
_cell.angle_beta   90.00
_cell.angle_gamma   90.00
#
_symmetry.space_group_name_H-M   'P 1'
#
loop_
_entity.id
_entity.type
_entity.pdbx_description
1 polymer ?
#
loop_
_entity_poly.entity_id
_entity_poly.type
_entity_poly.pdbx_seq_one_letter_code
_entity_poly.pdbx_strand_id
1 'polypeptide(L)'
;MHPSDAPWPADPLPSLEQDLSVVAWLQCSAQLSSATTGYLCDALLAWALLGGDWPDPAEPVAGPDCDHLEALVQVIDRWRRRALAEPIGRRLDLAHVGRGLATAVACQRDPDALAERQWREMVHRQPWLAGPPAPYVLADGRVL
;
A
#
# COMPACT_ATOMS: atom_id res chain seq x y z
N MET A 1 31.00 -0.89 -10.06
CA MET A 1 30.82 0.21 -9.10
C MET A 1 29.43 0.76 -9.33
N HIS A 2 28.48 0.43 -8.45
CA HIS A 2 27.11 0.93 -8.57
C HIS A 2 27.08 2.41 -8.16
N PRO A 3 26.46 3.31 -8.95
CA PRO A 3 26.25 4.69 -8.55
C PRO A 3 25.05 4.75 -7.59
N SER A 4 25.23 4.42 -6.30
CA SER A 4 24.15 4.61 -5.31
C SER A 4 24.59 4.73 -3.85
N ASP A 5 25.88 4.85 -3.55
CA ASP A 5 26.38 5.00 -2.17
C ASP A 5 26.52 6.46 -1.73
N ALA A 6 25.87 7.41 -2.42
CA ALA A 6 25.84 8.79 -1.96
C ALA A 6 24.83 8.91 -0.80
N PRO A 7 25.26 9.28 0.42
CA PRO A 7 24.32 9.58 1.49
C PRO A 7 23.42 10.73 1.04
N TRP A 8 22.11 10.48 1.06
CA TRP A 8 21.09 11.49 0.77
C TRP A 8 21.34 12.77 1.60
N PRO A 9 21.12 13.98 1.06
CA PRO A 9 21.29 15.22 1.80
C PRO A 9 20.52 15.19 3.12
N ALA A 10 21.14 15.78 4.15
CA ALA A 10 20.67 15.84 5.53
C ALA A 10 19.48 16.79 5.74
N ASP A 11 18.64 16.97 4.72
CA ASP A 11 17.40 17.71 4.87
C ASP A 11 16.47 16.93 5.80
N PRO A 12 15.76 17.61 6.72
CA PRO A 12 14.79 16.94 7.55
C PRO A 12 13.76 16.27 6.65
N LEU A 13 13.53 14.97 6.89
CA LEU A 13 12.46 14.25 6.21
C LEU A 13 11.15 15.04 6.35
N PRO A 14 10.32 15.12 5.30
CA PRO A 14 8.96 15.63 5.40
C PRO A 14 8.24 15.09 6.63
N SER A 15 7.37 15.89 7.23
CA SER A 15 6.58 15.44 8.38
C SER A 15 5.59 14.34 7.97
N LEU A 16 5.09 13.59 8.95
CA LEU A 16 4.03 12.60 8.71
C LEU A 16 2.77 13.26 8.14
N GLU A 17 2.45 14.45 8.63
CA GLU A 17 1.32 15.26 8.17
C GLU A 17 1.49 15.67 6.70
N GLN A 18 2.69 16.11 6.31
CA GLN A 18 2.99 16.42 4.90
C GLN A 18 2.84 15.19 4.00
N ASP A 19 3.35 14.03 4.43
CA ASP A 19 3.16 12.78 3.69
C ASP A 19 1.67 12.42 3.54
N LEU A 20 0.87 12.60 4.59
CA LEU A 20 -0.57 12.37 4.59
C LEU A 20 -1.31 13.33 3.65
N SER A 21 -0.95 14.61 3.64
CA SER A 21 -1.51 15.60 2.71
C SER A 21 -1.19 15.27 1.25
N VAL A 22 0.02 14.78 0.96
CA VAL A 22 0.36 14.29 -0.39
C VAL A 22 -0.48 13.06 -0.74
N VAL A 23 -0.70 12.13 0.18
CA VAL A 23 -1.59 10.97 -0.06
C VAL A 23 -3.02 11.43 -0.34
N ALA A 24 -3.56 12.39 0.41
CA ALA A 24 -4.88 12.94 0.17
C ALA A 24 -4.99 13.72 -1.15
N TRP A 25 -3.90 14.32 -1.63
CA TRP A 25 -3.85 14.87 -2.98
C TRP A 25 -3.81 13.76 -4.04
N LEU A 26 -2.98 12.73 -3.85
CA LEU A 26 -2.86 11.59 -4.76
C LEU A 26 -4.14 10.78 -4.90
N GLN A 27 -4.99 10.71 -3.86
CA GLN A 27 -6.31 10.04 -3.95
C GLN A 27 -7.22 10.68 -5.02
N CYS A 28 -7.01 11.96 -5.34
CA CYS A 28 -7.76 12.71 -6.35
C CYS A 28 -7.05 12.71 -7.71
N SER A 29 -5.94 11.98 -7.86
CA SER A 29 -5.15 11.96 -9.09
C SER A 29 -5.91 11.32 -10.24
N ALA A 30 -5.95 12.00 -11.39
CA ALA A 30 -6.41 11.44 -12.65
C ALA A 30 -5.36 10.52 -13.33
N GLN A 31 -4.11 10.53 -12.86
CA GLN A 31 -3.02 9.70 -13.40
C GLN A 31 -2.98 8.30 -12.77
N LEU A 32 -3.55 8.16 -11.57
CA LEU A 32 -3.68 6.87 -10.88
C LEU A 32 -4.99 6.19 -11.27
N SER A 33 -4.98 4.85 -11.28
CA SER A 33 -6.20 4.09 -11.52
C SER A 33 -7.21 4.29 -10.38
N SER A 34 -8.51 4.14 -10.68
CA SER A 34 -9.56 4.22 -9.66
C SER A 34 -9.41 3.17 -8.55
N ALA A 35 -8.89 1.99 -8.87
CA ALA A 35 -8.59 0.97 -7.88
C ALA A 35 -7.45 1.42 -6.94
N THR A 36 -6.39 2.02 -7.51
CA THR A 36 -5.28 2.61 -6.75
C THR A 36 -5.77 3.70 -5.80
N THR A 37 -6.58 4.64 -6.30
CA THR A 37 -7.11 5.73 -5.46
C THR A 37 -8.06 5.20 -4.39
N GLY A 38 -8.82 4.14 -4.67
CA GLY A 38 -9.60 3.41 -3.66
C GLY A 38 -8.75 2.91 -2.50
N TYR A 39 -7.61 2.26 -2.77
CA TYR A 39 -6.69 1.83 -1.71
C TYR A 39 -6.04 2.99 -0.94
N LEU A 40 -5.83 4.14 -1.58
CA LEU A 40 -5.37 5.35 -0.89
C LEU A 40 -6.44 5.88 0.07
N CYS A 41 -7.70 5.92 -0.36
CA CYS A 41 -8.83 6.27 0.49
C CYS A 41 -8.94 5.33 1.70
N ASP A 42 -8.81 4.01 1.49
CA ASP A 42 -8.83 3.04 2.58
C ASP A 42 -7.69 3.27 3.59
N ALA A 43 -6.49 3.62 3.11
CA ALA A 43 -5.36 3.92 3.97
C ALA A 43 -5.58 5.21 4.79
N LEU A 44 -6.14 6.26 4.18
CA LEU A 44 -6.51 7.49 4.86
C LEU A 44 -7.64 7.28 5.88
N LEU A 45 -8.63 6.46 5.54
CA LEU A 45 -9.69 6.08 6.46
C LEU A 45 -9.13 5.30 7.66
N ALA A 46 -8.22 4.35 7.42
CA ALA A 46 -7.56 3.63 8.49
C ALA A 46 -6.77 4.56 9.43
N TRP A 47 -6.09 5.57 8.86
CA TRP A 47 -5.44 6.62 9.65
C TRP A 47 -6.43 7.39 10.53
N ALA A 48 -7.56 7.82 9.96
CA ALA A 48 -8.59 8.55 10.69
C ALA A 48 -9.19 7.71 11.85
N LEU A 49 -9.46 6.43 11.59
CA LEU A 49 -9.98 5.49 12.59
C LEU A 49 -8.99 5.21 13.74
N LEU A 50 -7.69 5.41 13.51
CA LEU A 50 -6.64 5.31 14.53
C LEU A 50 -6.46 6.62 15.32
N GLY A 51 -7.39 7.58 15.17
CA GLY A 51 -7.41 8.84 15.90
C GLY A 51 -6.58 9.96 15.27
N GLY A 52 -6.16 9.81 14.02
CA GLY A 52 -5.62 10.92 13.23
C GLY A 52 -6.74 11.76 12.61
N ASP A 53 -6.43 13.00 12.24
CA ASP A 53 -7.35 13.83 11.47
C ASP A 53 -7.32 13.44 9.98
N TRP A 54 -8.43 13.71 9.28
CA TRP A 54 -8.45 13.61 7.82
C TRP A 54 -7.59 14.74 7.25
N PRO A 55 -6.53 14.43 6.48
CA PRO A 55 -5.58 15.45 6.05
C PRO A 55 -6.16 16.30 4.92
N ASP A 56 -5.83 17.60 4.94
CA ASP A 56 -6.06 18.48 3.82
C ASP A 56 -5.11 18.12 2.66
N PRO A 57 -5.60 18.01 1.41
CA PRO A 57 -4.78 17.64 0.27
C PRO A 57 -3.75 18.73 -0.06
N ALA A 58 -2.49 18.33 -0.25
CA ALA A 58 -1.41 19.21 -0.69
C ALA A 58 -0.53 18.56 -1.74
N GLU A 59 -0.05 19.35 -2.69
CA GLU A 59 0.87 18.91 -3.74
C GLU A 59 2.23 18.50 -3.15
N PRO A 60 2.92 17.52 -3.77
CA PRO A 60 4.29 17.20 -3.40
C PRO A 60 5.23 18.36 -3.76
N VAL A 61 6.38 18.44 -3.08
CA VAL A 61 7.40 19.48 -3.32
C VAL A 61 7.90 19.50 -4.78
N ALA A 62 7.84 18.37 -5.46
CA ALA A 62 8.19 18.25 -6.89
C ALA A 62 7.20 18.95 -7.83
N GLY A 63 6.06 19.44 -7.32
CA GLY A 63 5.02 20.12 -8.09
C GLY A 63 3.94 19.16 -8.63
N PRO A 64 2.89 19.73 -9.27
CA PRO A 64 1.71 18.98 -9.70
C PRO A 64 1.98 18.07 -10.91
N ASP A 65 3.00 18.39 -11.72
CA ASP A 65 3.38 17.63 -12.92
C ASP A 65 4.33 16.46 -12.62
N CYS A 66 4.56 16.15 -11.34
CA CYS A 66 5.43 15.05 -10.95
C CYS A 66 4.83 13.69 -11.34
N ASP A 67 5.66 12.64 -11.40
CA ASP A 67 5.16 11.28 -11.50
C ASP A 67 4.44 10.90 -10.20
N HIS A 68 3.12 10.73 -10.26
CA HIS A 68 2.28 10.46 -9.10
C HIS A 68 2.58 9.11 -8.45
N LEU A 69 2.95 8.10 -9.24
CA LEU A 69 3.30 6.79 -8.71
C LEU A 69 4.64 6.86 -7.98
N GLU A 70 5.62 7.56 -8.55
CA GLU A 70 6.91 7.78 -7.91
C GLU A 70 6.77 8.61 -6.63
N ALA A 71 5.92 9.65 -6.63
CA ALA A 71 5.60 10.42 -5.43
C ALA A 71 5.02 9.52 -4.32
N LEU A 72 4.10 8.61 -4.66
CA LEU A 72 3.55 7.64 -3.72
C LEU A 72 4.61 6.68 -3.17
N VAL A 73 5.51 6.18 -4.03
CA VAL A 73 6.62 5.29 -3.61
C VAL A 73 7.52 6.01 -2.61
N GLN A 74 7.88 7.27 -2.88
CA GLN A 74 8.69 8.06 -1.97
C GLN A 74 8.01 8.29 -0.62
N VAL A 75 6.70 8.56 -0.60
CA VAL A 75 5.92 8.64 0.65
C VAL A 75 6.01 7.34 1.44
N ILE A 76 5.82 6.19 0.79
CA ILE A 76 5.88 4.87 1.45
C ILE A 76 7.27 4.60 2.03
N ASP A 77 8.33 4.95 1.33
CA ASP A 77 9.69 4.75 1.81
C ASP A 77 9.99 5.63 3.03
N ARG A 78 9.55 6.90 3.03
CA ARG A 78 9.63 7.77 4.22
C ARG A 78 8.80 7.23 5.38
N TRP A 79 7.60 6.73 5.08
CA TRP A 79 6.70 6.14 6.06
C TRP A 79 7.31 4.92 6.76
N ARG A 80 7.94 4.02 5.98
CA ARG A 80 8.66 2.86 6.49
C ARG A 80 9.80 3.24 7.41
N ARG A 81 10.61 4.23 7.01
CA ARG A 81 11.70 4.75 7.84
C ARG A 81 11.18 5.33 9.15
N ARG A 82 10.08 6.09 9.11
CA ARG A 82 9.42 6.65 10.29
C ARG A 82 8.92 5.56 11.25
N ALA A 83 8.23 4.54 10.74
CA ALA A 83 7.72 3.44 11.56
C ALA A 83 8.82 2.70 12.35
N LEU A 84 10.02 2.57 11.78
CA LEU A 84 11.16 1.96 12.46
C LEU A 84 11.69 2.78 13.64
N ALA A 85 11.52 4.11 13.62
CA ALA A 85 11.93 5.02 14.69
C ALA A 85 10.91 5.13 15.84
N GLU A 86 9.67 4.69 15.62
CA GLU A 86 8.58 4.83 16.58
C GLU A 86 8.52 3.68 17.62
N PRO A 87 7.95 3.93 18.82
CA PRO A 87 7.58 2.89 19.78
C PRO A 87 6.64 1.85 19.18
N ILE A 88 6.61 0.65 19.75
CA ILE A 88 5.92 -0.50 19.13
C ILE A 88 4.43 -0.28 18.86
N GLY A 89 3.71 0.39 19.77
CA GLY A 89 2.28 0.70 19.57
C GLY A 89 2.08 1.56 18.33
N ARG A 90 2.80 2.69 18.25
CA ARG A 90 2.71 3.60 17.11
C ARG A 90 3.26 3.00 15.81
N ARG A 91 4.27 2.12 15.92
CA ARG A 91 4.78 1.35 14.78
C ARG A 91 3.73 0.44 14.17
N LEU A 92 2.88 -0.19 14.97
CA LEU A 92 1.81 -1.06 14.47
C LEU A 92 0.75 -0.28 13.69
N ASP A 93 0.35 0.89 14.21
CA ASP A 93 -0.56 1.82 13.54
C ASP A 93 0.00 2.25 12.18
N LEU A 94 1.25 2.73 12.17
CA LEU A 94 1.92 3.14 10.94
C LEU A 94 2.11 1.97 9.97
N ALA A 95 2.39 0.77 10.46
CA ALA A 95 2.52 -0.41 9.61
C ALA A 95 1.17 -0.82 9.00
N HIS A 96 0.05 -0.62 9.72
CA HIS A 96 -1.28 -0.90 9.19
C HIS A 96 -1.61 0.03 8.03
N VAL A 97 -1.49 1.34 8.22
CA VAL A 97 -1.70 2.34 7.16
C VAL A 97 -0.71 2.15 6.00
N GLY A 98 0.57 1.94 6.32
CA GLY A 98 1.62 1.74 5.31
C GLY A 98 1.43 0.49 4.45
N ARG A 99 0.74 -0.55 4.94
CA ARG A 99 0.33 -1.69 4.11
C ARG A 99 -0.74 -1.30 3.09
N GLY A 100 -1.71 -0.47 3.47
CA GLY A 100 -2.71 0.07 2.52
C GLY A 100 -2.05 0.87 1.40
N LEU A 101 -1.12 1.75 1.75
CA LEU A 101 -0.33 2.51 0.77
C LEU A 101 0.49 1.59 -0.15
N ALA A 102 1.15 0.57 0.41
CA ALA A 102 1.91 -0.40 -0.39
C ALA A 102 1.01 -1.21 -1.34
N THR A 103 -0.21 -1.55 -0.91
CA THR A 103 -1.22 -2.19 -1.75
C THR A 103 -1.63 -1.28 -2.91
N ALA A 104 -1.78 0.02 -2.68
CA ALA A 104 -2.06 0.98 -3.75
C ALA A 104 -0.96 0.98 -4.83
N VAL A 105 0.31 1.00 -4.44
CA VAL A 105 1.44 0.89 -5.38
C VAL A 105 1.42 -0.45 -6.13
N ALA A 106 1.19 -1.56 -5.43
CA ALA A 106 1.11 -2.88 -6.05
C ALA A 106 -0.02 -2.93 -7.09
N CYS A 107 -1.19 -2.39 -6.75
CA CYS A 107 -2.34 -2.28 -7.64
C CYS A 107 -2.02 -1.48 -8.91
N GLN A 108 -1.31 -0.35 -8.77
CA GLN A 108 -0.95 0.48 -9.91
C GLN A 108 0.09 -0.20 -10.83
N ARG A 109 1.02 -0.97 -10.26
CA ARG A 109 2.10 -1.63 -11.02
C ARG A 109 1.64 -2.91 -11.70
N ASP A 110 0.86 -3.73 -11.01
CA ASP A 110 0.42 -5.04 -11.48
C ASP A 110 -0.92 -5.41 -10.81
N PRO A 111 -2.05 -4.92 -11.35
CA PRO A 111 -3.37 -5.17 -10.77
C PRO A 111 -3.74 -6.65 -10.81
N ASP A 112 -3.30 -7.39 -11.83
CA ASP A 112 -3.61 -8.81 -12.00
C ASP A 112 -2.87 -9.66 -10.95
N ALA A 113 -1.59 -9.38 -10.71
CA ALA A 113 -0.84 -10.07 -9.65
C ALA A 113 -1.39 -9.77 -8.26
N LEU A 114 -1.87 -8.54 -8.02
CA LEU A 114 -2.53 -8.20 -6.76
C LEU A 114 -3.85 -8.96 -6.60
N ALA A 115 -4.70 -8.99 -7.63
CA ALA A 115 -5.97 -9.70 -7.62
C ALA A 115 -5.76 -11.21 -7.37
N GLU A 116 -4.79 -11.83 -8.04
CA GLU A 116 -4.43 -13.23 -7.83
C GLU A 116 -3.93 -13.48 -6.40
N ARG A 117 -3.11 -12.59 -5.84
CA ARG A 117 -2.68 -12.69 -4.45
C ARG A 117 -3.87 -12.61 -3.49
N GLN A 118 -4.78 -11.66 -3.70
CA GLN A 118 -5.98 -11.50 -2.87
C GLN A 118 -6.89 -12.73 -2.98
N TRP A 119 -7.06 -13.27 -4.18
CA TRP A 119 -7.78 -14.51 -4.42
C TRP A 119 -7.18 -15.68 -3.63
N ARG A 120 -5.86 -15.88 -3.70
CA ARG A 120 -5.17 -16.92 -2.90
C ARG A 120 -5.35 -16.74 -1.40
N GLU A 121 -5.21 -15.51 -0.91
CA GLU A 121 -5.41 -15.21 0.51
C GLU A 121 -6.87 -15.49 0.93
N MET A 122 -7.83 -15.16 0.08
CA MET A 122 -9.24 -15.42 0.33
C MET A 122 -9.54 -16.93 0.34
N VAL A 123 -9.04 -17.69 -0.65
CA VAL A 123 -9.16 -19.15 -0.69
C VAL A 123 -8.50 -19.81 0.53
N HIS A 124 -7.34 -19.33 0.97
CA HIS A 124 -6.71 -19.86 2.19
C HIS A 124 -7.59 -19.64 3.44
N ARG A 125 -8.30 -18.51 3.52
CA ARG A 125 -9.20 -18.22 4.65
C ARG A 125 -10.55 -18.92 4.52
N GLN A 126 -10.98 -19.19 3.29
CA GLN A 126 -12.27 -19.75 2.95
C GLN A 126 -12.09 -20.84 1.86
N PRO A 127 -11.59 -22.04 2.23
CA PRO A 127 -11.20 -23.06 1.26
C PRO A 127 -12.34 -23.53 0.35
N TRP A 128 -13.59 -23.42 0.81
CA TRP A 128 -14.78 -23.76 0.03
C TRP A 128 -15.02 -22.85 -1.19
N LEU A 129 -14.33 -21.71 -1.29
CA LEU A 129 -14.40 -20.84 -2.47
C LEU A 129 -13.57 -21.35 -3.67
N ALA A 130 -12.64 -22.30 -3.45
CA ALA A 130 -11.83 -22.89 -4.52
C ALA A 130 -12.62 -23.85 -5.44
N GLY A 131 -13.92 -24.05 -5.17
CA GLY A 131 -14.74 -25.09 -5.78
C GLY A 131 -14.78 -26.34 -4.90
N PRO A 132 -15.58 -27.36 -5.29
CA PRO A 132 -15.57 -28.63 -4.59
C PRO A 132 -14.14 -29.20 -4.58
N PRO A 133 -13.70 -29.84 -3.48
CA PRO A 133 -12.42 -30.53 -3.47
C PRO A 133 -12.36 -31.46 -4.68
N ALA A 134 -11.21 -31.51 -5.36
CA ALA A 134 -11.02 -32.46 -6.44
C ALA A 134 -11.38 -33.87 -5.91
N PRO A 135 -12.17 -34.65 -6.66
CA PRO A 135 -12.57 -35.98 -6.23
C PRO A 135 -11.35 -36.78 -5.79
N TYR A 136 -11.45 -37.48 -4.66
CA TYR A 136 -10.31 -38.26 -4.18
C TYR A 136 -10.16 -39.48 -5.09
N VAL A 137 -9.14 -39.46 -5.95
CA VAL A 137 -8.84 -40.57 -6.85
C VAL A 137 -7.98 -41.57 -6.10
N LEU A 138 -8.55 -42.74 -5.82
CA LEU A 138 -7.82 -43.88 -5.28
C LEU A 138 -6.76 -44.36 -6.28
N ALA A 139 -5.72 -45.05 -5.80
CA ALA A 139 -4.65 -45.58 -6.64
C ALA A 139 -5.13 -46.54 -7.76
N ASP A 140 -6.37 -47.02 -7.67
CA ASP A 140 -7.04 -47.88 -8.66
C ASP A 140 -7.98 -47.12 -9.62
N GLY A 141 -8.00 -45.79 -9.56
CA GLY A 141 -8.79 -44.93 -10.46
C GLY A 141 -10.23 -44.68 -10.01
N ARG A 142 -10.67 -45.18 -8.86
CA ARG A 142 -12.00 -44.87 -8.32
C ARG A 142 -12.05 -43.46 -7.70
N VAL A 143 -13.15 -42.75 -7.95
CA VAL A 143 -13.45 -41.41 -7.42
C VAL A 143 -14.38 -41.54 -6.20
N LEU A 144 -13.98 -40.98 -5.06
CA LEU A 144 -14.82 -40.78 -3.86
C LEU A 144 -15.43 -39.38 -3.82
#